data_AF-A0A3D2V1Y5-F1
#
_entry.id   AF-A0A3D2V1Y5-F1
#
_cell.length_a   1.000
_cell.length_b   1.000
_cell.length_c   1.000
_cell.angle_alpha   90.00
_cell.angle_beta   90.00
_cell.angle_gamma   90.00
#
_symmetry.space_group_name_H-M   'P 1'
#
loop_
_entity.id
_entity.type
_entity.pdbx_description
1 polymer ?
#
loop_
_entity_poly.entity_id
_entity_poly.type
_entity_poly.pdbx_seq_one_letter_code
_entity_poly.pdbx_strand_id
1 'polypeptide(L)'
;SESLRDAMLQVSGQLNLKMGGPSFYPRMTREALEGLSRKSGDWQESSANERARRSVYMMTKRSRLLPLMTTFDFRDTTVSCGQRDVTTVAPQALALLNNQFVHAQSEALAKRLATHTADREKQIQLAWNLAFNRQPTPTELGQALEHLHRQQAHFDPRQNSQGQPTPPRNPGSLVGLELWLRADTGFQKDTDDRVKSWSGRSPKRFTAQQATPGKQPIWVKDAAGGHPALRFDGLNDALVIPEQVLHSQHFTLIAVANHTAKNGLREIFSNWGEGGGSGTSLFIGTNGATQIRLTDAFSTAGHLSNPQSHFGLMAINSGDGAATFQNGRPLASTASLPARKLLQPYTIGTQGTINGEYWQGDIAELIVINRALNQTEQAGVWRYLAERYGFVTESDPINDPVHLALASLCHVLLNANEFVYLD
;
A
#
# COMPACT_ATOMS: atom_id res chain seq x y z
N SER A 1 31.43 1.52 9.35
CA SER A 1 30.13 1.22 8.71
C SER A 1 29.20 0.31 9.52
N GLU A 2 29.65 -0.80 10.11
CA GLU A 2 28.78 -1.76 10.82
C GLU A 2 28.11 -1.12 12.05
N SER A 3 28.90 -0.44 12.88
CA SER A 3 28.40 0.25 14.08
C SER A 3 27.36 1.30 13.73
N LEU A 4 27.59 2.08 12.67
CA LEU A 4 26.64 3.07 12.17
C LEU A 4 25.29 2.44 11.81
N ARG A 5 25.32 1.35 11.04
CA ARG A 5 24.11 0.63 10.64
C ARG A 5 23.38 0.04 11.85
N ASP A 6 24.11 -0.61 12.76
CA ASP A 6 23.55 -1.22 13.95
C ASP A 6 22.98 -0.16 14.91
N ALA A 7 23.62 1.01 15.03
CA ALA A 7 23.14 2.15 15.79
C ALA A 7 21.82 2.69 15.22
N MET A 8 21.71 2.85 13.90
CA MET A 8 20.45 3.27 13.27
C MET A 8 19.32 2.28 13.55
N LEU A 9 19.58 0.97 13.49
CA LEU A 9 18.61 -0.08 13.84
C LEU A 9 18.22 -0.03 15.31
N GLN A 10 19.18 0.19 16.20
CA GLN A 10 18.94 0.26 17.65
C GLN A 10 18.08 1.47 18.02
N VAL A 11 18.44 2.66 17.51
CA VAL A 11 17.75 3.92 17.80
C VAL A 11 16.33 3.92 17.24
N SER A 12 16.15 3.42 16.02
CA SER A 12 14.81 3.25 15.43
C SER A 12 13.99 2.09 16.06
N GLY A 13 14.58 1.30 16.95
CA GLY A 13 13.90 0.17 17.62
C GLY A 13 13.66 -1.04 16.71
N GLN A 14 14.38 -1.14 15.60
CA GLN A 14 14.27 -2.23 14.63
C GLN A 14 15.29 -3.35 14.85
N LEU A 15 16.33 -3.13 15.67
CA LEU A 15 17.42 -4.10 15.82
C LEU A 15 16.93 -5.48 16.28
N ASN A 16 17.19 -6.48 15.44
CA ASN A 16 16.94 -7.88 15.75
C ASN A 16 18.20 -8.51 16.37
N LEU A 17 18.09 -8.92 17.64
CA LEU A 17 19.20 -9.49 18.42
C LEU A 17 19.40 -11.00 18.23
N LYS A 18 18.71 -11.64 17.27
CA LYS A 18 18.86 -13.07 16.97
C LYS A 18 20.32 -13.42 16.65
N MET A 19 20.87 -14.32 17.46
CA MET A 19 22.23 -14.83 17.34
C MET A 19 22.30 -16.12 16.51
N GLY A 20 23.43 -16.32 15.82
CA GLY A 20 23.73 -17.55 15.06
C GLY A 20 22.90 -17.74 13.80
N GLY A 21 22.92 -18.96 13.24
CA GLY A 21 22.22 -19.28 12.01
C GLY A 21 22.84 -18.67 10.74
N PRO A 22 22.20 -18.86 9.57
CA PRO A 22 22.71 -18.37 8.29
C PRO A 22 22.72 -16.83 8.23
N SER A 23 23.61 -16.30 7.40
CA SER A 23 23.70 -14.88 7.10
C SER A 23 22.46 -14.37 6.39
N PHE A 24 22.09 -13.11 6.62
CA PHE A 24 21.04 -12.44 5.86
C PHE A 24 21.62 -11.73 4.64
N TYR A 25 20.82 -11.58 3.60
CA TYR A 25 21.15 -10.85 2.38
C TYR A 25 20.50 -9.46 2.43
N PRO A 26 21.28 -8.37 2.50
CA PRO A 26 20.74 -7.01 2.53
C PRO A 26 20.11 -6.65 1.18
N ARG A 27 19.24 -5.63 1.21
CA ARG A 27 18.68 -5.02 0.01
C ARG A 27 19.80 -4.33 -0.77
N MET A 28 19.89 -4.61 -2.07
CA MET A 28 20.76 -3.93 -3.02
C MET A 28 19.90 -3.22 -4.07
N THR A 29 20.38 -2.10 -4.60
CA THR A 29 19.72 -1.43 -5.72
C THR A 29 19.78 -2.30 -6.97
N ARG A 30 18.85 -2.11 -7.90
CA ARG A 30 18.80 -2.91 -9.13
C ARG A 30 20.08 -2.73 -9.95
N GLU A 31 20.59 -1.50 -9.97
CA GLU A 31 21.83 -1.10 -10.64
C GLU A 31 23.05 -1.84 -10.07
N ALA A 32 23.11 -2.01 -8.74
CA ALA A 32 24.15 -2.81 -8.10
C ALA A 32 24.09 -4.30 -8.46
N LEU A 33 22.94 -4.78 -8.94
CA LEU A 33 22.69 -6.17 -9.36
C LEU A 33 22.84 -6.39 -10.87
N GLU A 34 22.85 -5.33 -11.70
CA GLU A 34 22.89 -5.44 -13.17
C GLU A 34 24.17 -6.10 -13.72
N GLY A 35 25.27 -6.05 -12.96
CA GLY A 35 26.55 -6.69 -13.32
C GLY A 35 26.66 -8.19 -13.03
N LEU A 36 25.56 -8.90 -12.76
CA LEU A 36 25.58 -10.34 -12.47
C LEU A 36 25.59 -11.18 -13.76
N SER A 37 26.55 -12.12 -13.86
CA SER A 37 26.61 -13.12 -14.94
C SER A 37 25.43 -14.10 -14.89
N ARG A 38 24.89 -14.36 -13.69
CA ARG A 38 23.61 -15.05 -13.48
C ARG A 38 22.59 -14.08 -12.88
N LYS A 39 21.69 -13.57 -13.72
CA LYS A 39 20.67 -12.58 -13.34
C LYS A 39 19.56 -13.15 -12.44
N SER A 40 19.41 -14.47 -12.40
CA SER A 40 18.44 -15.18 -11.55
C SER A 40 19.13 -16.01 -10.47
N GLY A 41 18.83 -15.72 -9.19
CA GLY A 41 19.09 -16.62 -8.06
C GLY A 41 20.27 -16.29 -7.13
N ASP A 42 21.25 -15.48 -7.54
CA ASP A 42 22.49 -15.33 -6.76
C ASP A 42 22.38 -14.38 -5.55
N TRP A 43 21.39 -13.49 -5.52
CA TRP A 43 21.17 -12.51 -4.45
C TRP A 43 19.68 -12.36 -4.17
N GLN A 44 19.15 -13.18 -3.26
CA GLN A 44 17.77 -13.10 -2.82
C GLN A 44 17.72 -12.29 -1.52
N GLU A 45 17.07 -11.13 -1.57
CA GLU A 45 16.89 -10.27 -0.39
C GLU A 45 16.20 -11.07 0.73
N SER A 46 16.78 -11.05 1.93
CA SER A 46 16.15 -11.67 3.10
C SER A 46 14.94 -10.87 3.58
N SER A 47 14.07 -11.50 4.38
CA SER A 47 12.92 -10.82 4.98
C SER A 47 13.36 -9.58 5.78
N ALA A 48 12.46 -8.60 5.92
CA ALA A 48 12.76 -7.36 6.64
C ALA A 48 13.30 -7.61 8.06
N ASN A 49 12.72 -8.58 8.78
CA ASN A 49 13.16 -8.95 10.13
C ASN A 49 14.56 -9.57 10.16
N GLU A 50 14.91 -10.44 9.20
CA GLU A 50 16.26 -10.99 9.10
C GLU A 50 17.26 -9.90 8.69
N ARG A 51 16.88 -8.99 7.80
CA ARG A 51 17.70 -7.83 7.44
C ARG A 51 17.91 -6.89 8.61
N ALA A 52 17.03 -6.83 9.60
CA ALA A 52 17.21 -5.97 10.77
C ALA A 52 18.19 -6.53 11.81
N ARG A 53 18.85 -7.66 11.54
CA ARG A 53 19.89 -8.22 12.41
C ARG A 53 21.16 -7.38 12.41
N ARG A 54 21.97 -7.59 13.45
CA ARG A 54 23.33 -7.03 13.57
C ARG A 54 24.13 -7.28 12.31
N SER A 55 24.88 -6.25 11.89
CA SER A 55 25.63 -6.24 10.63
C SER A 55 26.69 -7.33 10.54
N VAL A 56 27.11 -7.91 11.67
CA VAL A 56 28.00 -9.09 11.72
C VAL A 56 27.41 -10.34 11.04
N TYR A 57 26.08 -10.44 10.94
CA TYR A 57 25.38 -11.52 10.25
C TYR A 57 25.07 -11.22 8.78
N MET A 58 25.53 -10.08 8.26
CA MET A 58 25.27 -9.68 6.89
C MET A 58 26.15 -10.45 5.92
N MET A 59 25.54 -11.01 4.87
CA MET A 59 26.27 -11.66 3.79
C MET A 59 27.15 -10.64 3.05
N THR A 60 28.45 -10.95 2.96
CA THR A 60 29.44 -10.16 2.23
C THR A 60 30.08 -11.04 1.18
N LYS A 61 29.97 -10.66 -0.11
CA LYS A 61 30.66 -11.35 -1.20
C LYS A 61 31.86 -10.51 -1.64
N ARG A 62 33.01 -11.15 -1.90
CA ARG A 62 34.27 -10.46 -2.23
C ARG A 62 34.16 -9.46 -3.39
N SER A 63 33.34 -9.78 -4.40
CA SER A 63 33.11 -8.94 -5.59
C SER A 63 31.87 -8.03 -5.49
N ARG A 64 31.12 -8.08 -4.38
CA ARG A 64 29.83 -7.40 -4.20
C ARG A 64 29.67 -6.98 -2.75
N LEU A 65 30.12 -5.76 -2.47
CA LEU A 65 29.96 -5.11 -1.18
C LEU A 65 28.71 -4.23 -1.21
N LEU A 66 28.08 -4.03 -0.06
CA LEU A 66 26.92 -3.15 0.06
C LEU A 66 27.38 -1.68 -0.11
N PRO A 67 26.82 -0.90 -1.05
CA PRO A 67 27.31 0.45 -1.34
C PRO A 67 27.39 1.36 -0.12
N LEU A 68 26.37 1.33 0.75
CA LEU A 68 26.38 2.11 2.00
C LEU A 68 27.56 1.72 2.91
N MET A 69 27.92 0.45 2.97
CA MET A 69 29.03 0.00 3.81
C MET A 69 30.36 0.48 3.23
N THR A 70 30.56 0.34 1.92
CA THR A 70 31.78 0.79 1.25
C THR A 70 31.98 2.29 1.34
N THR A 71 30.91 3.09 1.28
CA THR A 71 31.00 4.54 1.48
C THR A 71 31.48 4.91 2.88
N PHE A 72 31.20 4.07 3.88
CA PHE A 72 31.59 4.25 5.28
C PHE A 72 32.76 3.33 5.68
N ASP A 73 33.80 3.34 4.83
CA ASP A 73 35.11 2.72 5.06
C ASP A 73 35.05 1.23 5.43
N PHE A 74 34.13 0.48 4.81
CA PHE A 74 34.15 -0.97 4.92
C PHE A 74 35.42 -1.55 4.29
N ARG A 75 36.09 -2.43 5.02
CA ARG A 75 37.37 -3.02 4.62
C ARG A 75 37.31 -3.67 3.23
N ASP A 76 38.41 -3.56 2.50
CA ASP A 76 38.64 -4.41 1.34
C ASP A 76 38.67 -5.90 1.80
N THR A 77 37.98 -6.75 1.07
CA THR A 77 37.83 -8.19 1.35
C THR A 77 38.85 -9.06 0.61
N THR A 78 39.75 -8.43 -0.14
CA THR A 78 40.83 -9.07 -0.91
C THR A 78 42.19 -8.96 -0.22
N VAL A 79 42.35 -8.03 0.72
CA VAL A 79 43.60 -7.79 1.45
C VAL A 79 43.40 -7.80 2.97
N SER A 80 44.49 -8.01 3.70
CA SER A 80 44.52 -7.87 5.16
C SER A 80 44.40 -6.39 5.55
N CYS A 81 43.62 -6.11 6.59
CA CYS A 81 43.37 -4.76 7.12
C CYS A 81 43.66 -4.79 8.61
N GLY A 82 44.78 -4.17 9.03
CA GLY A 82 45.20 -4.11 10.44
C GLY A 82 44.54 -2.96 11.23
N GLN A 83 44.14 -1.90 10.53
CA GLN A 83 43.42 -0.76 11.05
C GLN A 83 42.45 -0.26 9.99
N ARG A 84 41.28 0.22 10.42
CA ARG A 84 40.29 0.82 9.52
C ARG A 84 40.53 2.31 9.43
N ASP A 85 40.36 2.84 8.22
CA ASP A 85 40.31 4.26 8.00
C ASP A 85 39.01 4.82 8.59
N VAL A 86 39.10 6.04 9.13
CA VAL A 86 37.95 6.82 9.56
C VAL A 86 37.99 8.11 8.77
N THR A 87 37.12 8.22 7.78
CA THR A 87 37.03 9.41 6.95
C THR A 87 35.75 10.20 7.25
N THR A 88 35.81 11.51 6.99
CA THR A 88 34.70 12.45 7.07
C THR A 88 34.64 13.21 5.74
N VAL A 89 33.94 12.64 4.75
CA VAL A 89 33.93 13.21 3.38
C VAL A 89 32.50 13.50 2.91
N ALA A 90 32.34 14.54 2.07
CA ALA A 90 31.03 14.95 1.56
C ALA A 90 30.18 13.81 0.92
N PRO A 91 30.76 12.83 0.20
CA PRO A 91 30.02 11.68 -0.29
C PRO A 91 29.34 10.83 0.79
N GLN A 92 29.89 10.76 2.01
CA GLN A 92 29.27 10.03 3.12
C GLN A 92 28.00 10.72 3.61
N ALA A 93 28.04 12.05 3.78
CA ALA A 93 26.86 12.83 4.12
C ALA A 93 25.78 12.72 3.02
N LEU A 94 26.18 12.85 1.75
CA LEU A 94 25.26 12.69 0.63
C LEU A 94 24.65 11.29 0.56
N ALA A 95 25.43 10.25 0.88
CA ALA A 95 24.93 8.89 0.94
C ALA A 95 23.87 8.74 2.03
N LEU A 96 24.09 9.26 3.25
CA LEU A 96 23.08 9.18 4.31
C LEU A 96 21.79 9.95 3.96
N LEU A 97 21.93 11.10 3.29
CA LEU A 97 20.80 11.92 2.89
C LEU A 97 19.89 11.24 1.87
N ASN A 98 20.42 10.37 1.01
CA ASN A 98 19.68 9.78 -0.11
C ASN A 98 19.46 8.27 0.02
N ASN A 99 20.01 7.63 1.05
CA ASN A 99 19.95 6.18 1.15
C ASN A 99 18.61 5.70 1.72
N GLN A 100 17.95 4.79 1.01
CA GLN A 100 16.65 4.23 1.39
C GLN A 100 16.65 3.55 2.77
N PHE A 101 17.75 2.93 3.19
CA PHE A 101 17.85 2.37 4.54
C PHE A 101 17.78 3.47 5.59
N VAL A 102 18.46 4.61 5.39
CA VAL A 102 18.45 5.72 6.34
C VAL A 102 17.06 6.36 6.42
N HIS A 103 16.37 6.53 5.28
CA HIS A 103 14.97 6.96 5.27
C HIS A 103 14.05 5.99 6.05
N ALA A 104 14.16 4.68 5.79
CA ALA A 104 13.36 3.68 6.49
C ALA A 104 13.61 3.68 8.00
N GLN A 105 14.87 3.85 8.44
CA GLN A 105 15.17 3.96 9.88
C GLN A 105 14.67 5.29 10.48
N SER A 106 14.64 6.37 9.70
CA SER A 106 14.10 7.67 10.13
C SER A 106 12.59 7.61 10.36
N GLU A 107 11.85 6.98 9.44
CA GLU A 107 10.41 6.73 9.59
C GLU A 107 10.11 5.81 10.78
N ALA A 108 10.89 4.73 10.92
CA ALA A 108 10.75 3.82 12.06
C ALA A 108 11.02 4.50 13.40
N LEU A 109 12.02 5.40 13.46
CA LEU A 109 12.28 6.22 14.65
C LEU A 109 11.11 7.17 14.93
N ALA A 110 10.60 7.89 13.93
CA ALA A 110 9.44 8.77 14.11
C ALA A 110 8.21 8.00 14.62
N LYS A 111 7.96 6.80 14.08
CA LYS A 111 6.88 5.92 14.56
C LYS A 111 7.10 5.51 16.01
N ARG A 112 8.33 5.14 16.39
CA ARG A 112 8.69 4.83 17.77
C ARG A 112 8.46 6.02 18.70
N LEU A 113 8.81 7.23 18.30
CA LEU A 113 8.59 8.43 19.13
C LEU A 113 7.10 8.72 19.32
N ALA A 114 6.32 8.63 18.23
CA ALA A 114 4.89 8.89 18.25
C ALA A 114 4.10 7.90 19.14
N THR A 115 4.57 6.65 19.30
CA THR A 115 3.93 5.68 20.21
C THR A 115 4.23 5.95 21.69
N HIS A 116 5.31 6.65 22.03
CA HIS A 116 5.67 6.91 23.43
C HIS A 116 4.95 8.14 23.98
N THR A 117 4.72 9.18 23.17
CA THR A 117 4.05 10.40 23.61
C THR A 117 3.48 11.18 22.44
N ALA A 118 2.37 11.89 22.68
CA ALA A 118 1.77 12.82 21.73
C ALA A 118 2.35 14.25 21.83
N ASP A 119 3.14 14.53 22.85
CA ASP A 119 3.75 15.85 23.11
C ASP A 119 5.03 16.02 22.29
N ARG A 120 5.06 17.05 21.42
CA ARG A 120 6.16 17.31 20.49
C ARG A 120 7.48 17.60 21.18
N GLU A 121 7.47 18.35 22.28
CA GLU A 121 8.71 18.66 23.00
C GLU A 121 9.30 17.39 23.60
N LYS A 122 8.45 16.53 24.17
CA LYS A 122 8.88 15.24 24.71
C LYS A 122 9.33 14.28 23.61
N GLN A 123 8.72 14.31 22.43
CA GLN A 123 9.19 13.55 21.26
C GLN A 123 10.59 13.98 20.86
N ILE A 124 10.87 15.30 20.79
CA ILE A 124 12.19 15.84 20.45
C ILE A 124 13.22 15.45 21.52
N GLN A 125 12.89 15.62 22.80
CA GLN A 125 13.77 15.21 23.90
C GLN A 125 14.09 13.71 23.83
N LEU A 126 13.11 12.87 23.58
CA LEU A 126 13.32 11.43 23.42
C LEU A 126 14.19 11.11 22.19
N ALA A 127 13.98 11.81 21.07
CA ALA A 127 14.80 11.65 19.86
C ALA A 127 16.28 11.95 20.13
N TRP A 128 16.57 13.05 20.82
CA TRP A 128 17.92 13.44 21.23
C TRP A 128 18.56 12.43 22.19
N ASN A 129 17.81 11.94 23.18
CA ASN A 129 18.33 10.94 24.11
C ASN A 129 18.64 9.62 23.38
N LEU A 130 17.79 9.20 22.44
CA LEU A 130 18.06 7.98 21.67
C LEU A 130 19.22 8.15 20.69
N ALA A 131 19.32 9.29 20.01
CA ALA A 131 20.33 9.53 18.98
C ALA A 131 21.71 9.92 19.55
N PHE A 132 21.74 10.76 20.58
CA PHE A 132 22.97 11.40 21.10
C PHE A 132 23.22 11.12 22.59
N ASN A 133 22.34 10.38 23.28
CA ASN A 133 22.45 10.09 24.70
C ASN A 133 22.54 11.35 25.61
N ARG A 134 21.88 12.44 25.20
CA ARG A 134 21.77 13.70 25.96
C ARG A 134 20.44 14.39 25.68
N GLN A 135 20.11 15.40 26.48
CA GLN A 135 19.00 16.31 26.20
C GLN A 135 19.39 17.38 25.15
N PRO A 136 18.43 17.87 24.35
CA PRO A 136 18.66 19.03 23.50
C PRO A 136 18.88 20.27 24.34
N THR A 137 19.80 21.14 23.91
CA THR A 137 19.92 22.50 24.46
C THR A 137 18.66 23.31 24.11
N PRO A 138 18.39 24.43 24.82
CA PRO A 138 17.22 25.28 24.51
C PRO A 138 17.20 25.77 23.06
N THR A 139 18.38 26.06 22.49
CA THR A 139 18.51 26.47 21.08
C THR A 139 18.17 25.33 20.12
N GLU A 140 18.69 24.13 20.35
CA GLU A 140 18.38 22.94 19.52
C GLU A 140 16.91 22.57 19.59
N LEU A 141 16.29 22.62 20.77
CA LEU A 141 14.86 22.37 20.95
C LEU A 141 14.02 23.38 20.16
N GLY A 142 14.38 24.67 20.23
CA GLY A 142 13.72 25.72 19.44
C GLY A 142 13.83 25.49 17.93
N GLN A 143 15.03 25.16 17.43
CA GLN A 143 15.27 24.86 16.01
C GLN A 143 14.53 23.60 15.55
N ALA A 144 14.45 22.57 16.39
CA ALA A 144 13.73 21.33 16.10
C ALA A 144 12.22 21.58 16.00
N LEU A 145 11.65 22.35 16.92
CA LEU A 145 10.23 22.75 16.86
C LEU A 145 9.92 23.58 15.62
N GLU A 146 10.79 24.52 15.26
CA GLU A 146 10.67 25.31 14.03
C GLU A 146 10.77 24.43 12.78
N HIS A 147 11.70 23.47 12.76
CA HIS A 147 11.82 22.49 11.68
C HIS A 147 10.54 21.67 11.52
N LEU A 148 10.00 21.12 12.61
CA LEU A 148 8.74 20.37 12.57
C LEU A 148 7.60 21.22 12.00
N HIS A 149 7.49 22.49 12.42
CA HIS A 149 6.47 23.40 11.93
C HIS A 149 6.62 23.66 10.42
N ARG A 150 7.83 23.97 9.95
CA ARG A 150 8.12 24.20 8.52
C ARG A 150 7.88 22.96 7.67
N GLN A 151 8.33 21.80 8.13
CA GLN A 151 8.16 20.54 7.41
C GLN A 151 6.69 20.12 7.37
N GLN A 152 5.95 20.27 8.48
CA GLN A 152 4.53 19.95 8.50
C GLN A 152 3.76 20.83 7.50
N ALA A 153 4.09 22.12 7.41
CA ALA A 153 3.52 23.02 6.42
C ALA A 153 3.89 22.60 4.99
N HIS A 154 5.16 22.23 4.77
CA HIS A 154 5.65 21.75 3.47
C HIS A 154 5.00 20.44 3.04
N PHE A 155 4.73 19.52 3.96
CA PHE A 155 4.06 18.25 3.66
C PHE A 155 2.52 18.37 3.65
N ASP A 156 1.96 19.52 4.07
CA ASP A 156 0.52 19.74 4.00
C ASP A 156 0.08 19.83 2.52
N PRO A 157 -0.73 18.87 2.03
CA PRO A 157 -1.18 18.85 0.65
C PRO A 157 -1.89 20.16 0.25
N ARG A 158 -2.53 20.85 1.20
CA ARG A 158 -3.27 22.10 0.97
C ARG A 158 -2.36 23.27 0.59
N GLN A 159 -1.12 23.30 1.07
CA GLN A 159 -0.15 24.36 0.78
C GLN A 159 0.67 24.06 -0.48
N ASN A 160 1.01 22.79 -0.73
CA ASN A 160 1.66 22.36 -1.99
C ASN A 160 0.71 22.36 -3.20
N SER A 161 -0.58 22.68 -3.01
CA SER A 161 -1.59 22.74 -4.07
C SER A 161 -1.59 24.03 -4.91
N GLN A 162 -0.68 24.99 -4.67
CA GLN A 162 -0.51 26.13 -5.59
C GLN A 162 0.15 25.66 -6.90
N GLY A 163 -0.65 25.04 -7.78
CA GLY A 163 -0.25 24.64 -9.12
C GLY A 163 -0.60 23.20 -9.52
N GLN A 164 -1.01 22.32 -8.60
CA GLN A 164 -1.49 20.98 -8.94
C GLN A 164 -3.03 20.93 -9.01
N PRO A 165 -3.63 20.15 -9.94
CA PRO A 165 -5.07 19.99 -10.01
C PRO A 165 -5.57 19.49 -8.65
N THR A 166 -6.53 20.21 -8.05
CA THR A 166 -7.19 19.76 -6.83
C THR A 166 -7.64 18.31 -6.99
N PRO A 167 -7.26 17.38 -6.09
CA PRO A 167 -7.69 16.00 -6.18
C PRO A 167 -9.21 15.97 -6.25
N PRO A 168 -9.79 15.21 -7.17
CA PRO A 168 -11.22 15.20 -7.37
C PRO A 168 -11.90 14.79 -6.07
N ARG A 169 -12.80 15.65 -5.55
CA ARG A 169 -13.59 15.36 -4.34
C ARG A 169 -14.57 14.19 -4.53
N ASN A 170 -14.66 13.67 -5.74
CA ASN A 170 -15.64 12.68 -6.17
C ASN A 170 -15.05 11.86 -7.34
N PRO A 171 -15.23 10.52 -7.37
CA PRO A 171 -14.85 9.68 -8.51
C PRO A 171 -15.29 10.18 -9.89
N GLY A 172 -16.41 10.91 -9.97
CA GLY A 172 -16.99 11.40 -11.23
C GLY A 172 -16.10 12.31 -12.09
N SER A 173 -15.06 12.93 -11.54
CA SER A 173 -14.10 13.75 -12.30
C SER A 173 -12.77 13.06 -12.59
N LEU A 174 -12.64 11.77 -12.25
CA LEU A 174 -11.45 10.99 -12.60
C LEU A 174 -11.41 10.70 -14.11
N VAL A 175 -10.30 11.09 -14.74
CA VAL A 175 -10.01 10.70 -16.12
C VAL A 175 -9.99 9.17 -16.22
N GLY A 176 -10.62 8.62 -17.26
CA GLY A 176 -10.67 7.18 -17.50
C GLY A 176 -11.70 6.42 -16.65
N LEU A 177 -12.62 7.10 -15.96
CA LEU A 177 -13.74 6.44 -15.28
C LEU A 177 -14.66 5.73 -16.28
N GLU A 178 -14.74 4.40 -16.19
CA GLU A 178 -15.55 3.56 -17.10
C GLU A 178 -16.85 3.12 -16.44
N LEU A 179 -16.78 2.61 -15.22
CA LEU A 179 -17.94 2.15 -14.45
C LEU A 179 -17.99 2.87 -13.12
N TRP A 180 -19.17 3.34 -12.75
CA TRP A 180 -19.42 3.87 -11.42
C TRP A 180 -20.84 3.53 -10.97
N LEU A 181 -20.97 2.47 -10.19
CA LEU A 181 -22.23 1.98 -9.66
C LEU A 181 -22.33 2.34 -8.18
N ARG A 182 -23.44 2.95 -7.77
CA ARG A 182 -23.74 3.30 -6.38
C ARG A 182 -25.13 2.85 -6.01
N ALA A 183 -25.29 2.19 -4.88
CA ALA A 183 -26.56 1.61 -4.47
C ALA A 183 -27.60 2.65 -4.04
N ASP A 184 -27.29 3.96 -4.06
CA ASP A 184 -28.27 5.03 -3.79
C ASP A 184 -28.94 5.60 -5.04
N THR A 185 -28.50 5.19 -6.24
CA THR A 185 -29.02 5.70 -7.50
C THR A 185 -28.99 4.64 -8.60
N GLY A 186 -29.79 4.85 -9.66
CA GLY A 186 -29.63 4.11 -10.91
C GLY A 186 -30.15 2.67 -10.89
N PHE A 187 -31.02 2.27 -9.97
CA PHE A 187 -31.58 0.92 -9.95
C PHE A 187 -33.07 0.86 -10.34
N GLN A 188 -33.45 -0.26 -10.93
CA GLN A 188 -34.85 -0.68 -11.03
C GLN A 188 -35.03 -1.89 -10.12
N LYS A 189 -35.97 -1.78 -9.17
CA LYS A 189 -36.28 -2.83 -8.21
C LYS A 189 -37.76 -3.20 -8.21
N ASP A 190 -38.07 -4.43 -7.81
CA ASP A 190 -39.43 -4.90 -7.60
C ASP A 190 -40.00 -4.47 -6.23
N THR A 191 -41.19 -4.96 -5.86
CA THR A 191 -41.85 -4.66 -4.58
C THR A 191 -41.17 -5.29 -3.36
N ASP A 192 -40.34 -6.31 -3.57
CA ASP A 192 -39.57 -7.00 -2.53
C ASP A 192 -38.12 -6.48 -2.48
N ASP A 193 -37.89 -5.29 -3.05
CA ASP A 193 -36.59 -4.65 -3.17
C ASP A 193 -35.53 -5.42 -3.99
N ARG A 194 -35.92 -6.42 -4.79
CA ARG A 194 -34.99 -7.13 -5.67
C ARG A 194 -34.56 -6.27 -6.84
N VAL A 195 -33.26 -6.17 -7.10
CA VAL A 195 -32.69 -5.29 -8.11
C VAL A 195 -32.58 -6.00 -9.45
N LYS A 196 -33.44 -5.62 -10.39
CA LYS A 196 -33.43 -6.11 -11.78
C LYS A 196 -32.31 -5.49 -12.61
N SER A 197 -32.02 -4.21 -12.39
CA SER A 197 -30.97 -3.50 -13.13
C SER A 197 -30.30 -2.44 -12.26
N TRP A 198 -29.01 -2.22 -12.48
CA TRP A 198 -28.20 -1.21 -11.82
C TRP A 198 -27.32 -0.48 -12.85
N SER A 199 -27.70 0.76 -13.15
CA SER A 199 -27.06 1.64 -14.13
C SER A 199 -26.07 2.58 -13.48
N GLY A 200 -24.93 2.75 -14.14
CA GLY A 200 -23.83 3.58 -13.67
C GLY A 200 -24.01 5.08 -13.88
N ARG A 201 -23.24 5.84 -13.10
CA ARG A 201 -23.10 7.30 -13.15
C ARG A 201 -21.92 7.76 -14.01
N SER A 202 -21.19 6.82 -14.61
CA SER A 202 -20.05 7.11 -15.49
C SER A 202 -20.52 7.65 -16.84
N PRO A 203 -19.64 8.31 -17.62
CA PRO A 203 -19.99 8.82 -18.95
C PRO A 203 -20.56 7.76 -19.90
N LYS A 204 -20.05 6.51 -19.85
CA LYS A 204 -20.52 5.39 -20.70
C LYS A 204 -21.82 4.72 -20.22
N ARG A 205 -22.32 5.02 -19.01
CA ARG A 205 -23.61 4.55 -18.45
C ARG A 205 -23.90 3.05 -18.60
N PHE A 206 -22.91 2.20 -18.36
CA PHE A 206 -23.11 0.75 -18.31
C PHE A 206 -24.26 0.36 -17.37
N THR A 207 -25.01 -0.68 -17.73
CA THR A 207 -26.11 -1.20 -16.92
C THR A 207 -25.90 -2.68 -16.63
N ALA A 208 -25.75 -3.02 -15.36
CA ALA A 208 -25.73 -4.39 -14.89
C ALA A 208 -27.18 -4.90 -14.71
N GLN A 209 -27.48 -6.14 -15.11
CA GLN A 209 -28.85 -6.65 -15.15
C GLN A 209 -28.97 -8.09 -14.67
N GLN A 210 -30.16 -8.44 -14.17
CA GLN A 210 -30.57 -9.81 -13.88
C GLN A 210 -32.07 -9.97 -14.14
N ALA A 211 -32.40 -10.79 -15.14
CA ALA A 211 -33.79 -10.97 -15.56
C ALA A 211 -34.58 -11.89 -14.61
N THR A 212 -33.91 -12.80 -13.89
CA THR A 212 -34.59 -13.82 -13.06
C THR A 212 -34.75 -13.31 -11.63
N PRO A 213 -35.97 -13.07 -11.12
CA PRO A 213 -36.19 -12.50 -9.79
C PRO A 213 -35.49 -13.26 -8.65
N GLY A 214 -35.53 -14.59 -8.67
CA GLY A 214 -34.88 -15.42 -7.64
C GLY A 214 -33.35 -15.48 -7.71
N LYS A 215 -32.70 -14.67 -8.56
CA LYS A 215 -31.24 -14.49 -8.69
C LYS A 215 -30.83 -13.02 -8.57
N GLN A 216 -31.78 -12.13 -8.26
CA GLN A 216 -31.54 -10.69 -8.15
C GLN A 216 -31.11 -10.36 -6.72
N PRO A 217 -30.02 -9.60 -6.54
CA PRO A 217 -29.64 -9.12 -5.23
C PRO A 217 -30.71 -8.19 -4.66
N ILE A 218 -30.79 -8.14 -3.33
CA ILE A 218 -31.79 -7.32 -2.62
C ILE A 218 -31.19 -5.96 -2.29
N TRP A 219 -31.93 -4.88 -2.56
CA TRP A 219 -31.55 -3.54 -2.14
C TRP A 219 -31.85 -3.33 -0.66
N VAL A 220 -30.85 -2.90 0.10
CA VAL A 220 -30.96 -2.63 1.54
C VAL A 220 -30.74 -1.15 1.77
N LYS A 221 -31.68 -0.47 2.42
CA LYS A 221 -31.69 0.99 2.57
C LYS A 221 -30.55 1.56 3.44
N ASP A 222 -30.33 0.95 4.60
CA ASP A 222 -29.43 1.48 5.65
C ASP A 222 -28.39 0.40 5.99
N ALA A 223 -27.36 0.26 5.15
CA ALA A 223 -26.36 -0.80 5.24
C ALA A 223 -24.97 -0.26 5.56
N ALA A 224 -24.29 0.36 4.58
CA ALA A 224 -22.90 0.79 4.71
C ALA A 224 -22.85 2.25 5.19
N GLY A 225 -22.49 2.48 6.46
CA GLY A 225 -22.40 3.84 7.01
C GLY A 225 -23.71 4.63 6.94
N GLY A 226 -24.87 3.96 7.01
CA GLY A 226 -26.18 4.58 6.82
C GLY A 226 -26.56 4.84 5.36
N HIS A 227 -25.78 4.33 4.40
CA HIS A 227 -26.10 4.35 2.98
C HIS A 227 -26.57 2.97 2.48
N PRO A 228 -27.34 2.94 1.38
CA PRO A 228 -27.83 1.69 0.84
C PRO A 228 -26.73 0.81 0.25
N ALA A 229 -27.02 -0.48 0.13
CA ALA A 229 -26.18 -1.47 -0.53
C ALA A 229 -27.03 -2.54 -1.22
N LEU A 230 -26.45 -3.25 -2.19
CA LEU A 230 -27.02 -4.46 -2.77
C LEU A 230 -26.50 -5.66 -1.97
N ARG A 231 -27.40 -6.44 -1.39
CA ARG A 231 -27.11 -7.66 -0.62
C ARG A 231 -27.20 -8.88 -1.53
N PHE A 232 -26.15 -9.67 -1.50
CA PHE A 232 -26.02 -10.94 -2.21
C PHE A 232 -26.04 -12.08 -1.19
N ASP A 233 -26.85 -13.10 -1.46
CA ASP A 233 -27.12 -14.20 -0.53
C ASP A 233 -26.04 -15.30 -0.48
N GLY A 234 -25.11 -15.30 -1.45
CA GLY A 234 -24.06 -16.31 -1.61
C GLY A 234 -24.53 -17.61 -2.28
N LEU A 235 -25.77 -17.66 -2.78
CA LEU A 235 -26.36 -18.85 -3.40
C LEU A 235 -26.48 -18.74 -4.91
N ASN A 236 -27.02 -17.62 -5.41
CA ASN A 236 -27.24 -17.45 -6.85
C ASN A 236 -27.36 -15.99 -7.31
N ASP A 237 -27.28 -15.02 -6.39
CA ASP A 237 -27.41 -13.61 -6.73
C ASP A 237 -26.25 -13.14 -7.60
N ALA A 238 -26.57 -12.57 -8.76
CA ALA A 238 -25.57 -12.03 -9.68
C ALA A 238 -26.19 -11.01 -10.64
N LEU A 239 -25.41 -10.02 -11.05
CA LEU A 239 -25.73 -9.10 -12.14
C LEU A 239 -24.72 -9.25 -13.28
N VAL A 240 -25.18 -9.10 -14.52
CA VAL A 240 -24.34 -9.19 -15.73
C VAL A 240 -24.27 -7.82 -16.42
N ILE A 241 -23.06 -7.41 -16.78
CA ILE A 241 -22.78 -6.31 -17.70
C ILE A 241 -22.38 -6.94 -19.04
N PRO A 242 -23.22 -6.85 -20.09
CA PRO A 242 -22.98 -7.55 -21.34
C PRO A 242 -21.86 -6.93 -22.18
N GLU A 243 -21.44 -5.71 -21.85
CA GLU A 243 -20.46 -4.92 -22.59
C GLU A 243 -19.05 -5.03 -21.99
N GLN A 244 -18.04 -4.71 -22.81
CA GLN A 244 -16.65 -4.58 -22.37
C GLN A 244 -16.45 -3.31 -21.52
N VAL A 245 -16.05 -3.48 -20.25
CA VAL A 245 -15.84 -2.36 -19.32
C VAL A 245 -14.43 -1.78 -19.42
N LEU A 246 -13.39 -2.62 -19.42
CA LEU A 246 -11.98 -2.20 -19.44
C LEU A 246 -11.32 -2.46 -20.78
N HIS A 247 -10.43 -1.55 -21.19
CA HIS A 247 -9.69 -1.62 -22.46
C HIS A 247 -8.16 -1.51 -22.25
N SER A 248 -7.73 -1.14 -21.05
CA SER A 248 -6.34 -0.92 -20.68
C SER A 248 -5.85 -2.00 -19.73
N GLN A 249 -4.59 -2.43 -19.91
CA GLN A 249 -3.89 -3.32 -18.98
C GLN A 249 -3.47 -2.59 -17.69
N HIS A 250 -3.44 -1.26 -17.71
CA HIS A 250 -3.32 -0.45 -16.52
C HIS A 250 -4.72 -0.04 -16.08
N PHE A 251 -5.13 -0.38 -14.86
CA PHE A 251 -6.49 -0.19 -14.39
C PHE A 251 -6.55 -0.01 -12.88
N THR A 252 -7.66 0.53 -12.40
CA THR A 252 -8.00 0.61 -10.98
C THR A 252 -9.42 0.08 -10.75
N LEU A 253 -9.56 -0.84 -9.81
CA LEU A 253 -10.82 -1.41 -9.35
C LEU A 253 -11.03 -0.97 -7.90
N ILE A 254 -12.24 -0.53 -7.56
CA ILE A 254 -12.58 -0.08 -6.20
C ILE A 254 -13.97 -0.58 -5.86
N ALA A 255 -14.13 -1.17 -4.68
CA ALA A 255 -15.42 -1.61 -4.17
C ALA A 255 -15.60 -1.19 -2.71
N VAL A 256 -16.82 -0.82 -2.33
CA VAL A 256 -17.24 -0.74 -0.92
C VAL A 256 -18.14 -1.94 -0.67
N ALA A 257 -17.70 -2.85 0.19
CA ALA A 257 -18.38 -4.11 0.43
C ALA A 257 -18.18 -4.59 1.87
N ASN A 258 -19.02 -5.52 2.32
CA ASN A 258 -18.67 -6.43 3.41
C ASN A 258 -18.76 -7.88 2.89
N HIS A 259 -18.18 -8.80 3.65
CA HIS A 259 -18.04 -10.19 3.27
C HIS A 259 -18.34 -11.10 4.46
N THR A 260 -19.32 -11.98 4.31
CA THR A 260 -19.75 -12.88 5.39
C THR A 260 -19.39 -14.34 5.17
N ALA A 261 -18.96 -14.74 3.96
CA ALA A 261 -18.64 -16.13 3.66
C ALA A 261 -17.37 -16.59 4.39
N LYS A 262 -17.35 -17.87 4.79
CA LYS A 262 -16.19 -18.49 5.48
C LYS A 262 -15.27 -19.28 4.55
N ASN A 263 -15.77 -19.69 3.38
CA ASN A 263 -15.11 -20.59 2.45
C ASN A 263 -15.45 -20.22 1.00
N GLY A 264 -14.70 -20.81 0.06
CA GLY A 264 -14.95 -20.71 -1.38
C GLY A 264 -14.44 -19.42 -2.01
N LEU A 265 -14.49 -19.39 -3.35
CA LEU A 265 -14.22 -18.22 -4.16
C LEU A 265 -15.48 -17.37 -4.23
N ARG A 266 -15.32 -16.06 -4.00
CA ARG A 266 -16.43 -15.10 -3.86
C ARG A 266 -16.00 -13.81 -4.53
N GLU A 267 -16.54 -13.51 -5.71
CA GLU A 267 -16.08 -12.38 -6.52
C GLU A 267 -17.06 -11.22 -6.52
N ILE A 268 -16.52 -10.02 -6.32
CA ILE A 268 -17.28 -8.77 -6.34
C ILE A 268 -17.50 -8.36 -7.80
N PHE A 269 -16.43 -8.40 -8.60
CA PHE A 269 -16.43 -8.00 -10.01
C PHE A 269 -15.50 -8.92 -10.80
N SER A 270 -15.99 -9.46 -11.91
CA SER A 270 -15.32 -10.52 -12.66
C SER A 270 -15.67 -10.52 -14.13
N ASN A 271 -14.73 -10.88 -15.01
CA ASN A 271 -15.04 -11.35 -16.36
C ASN A 271 -14.62 -12.81 -16.61
N TRP A 272 -14.46 -13.57 -15.53
CA TRP A 272 -14.08 -14.98 -15.62
C TRP A 272 -15.14 -15.77 -16.40
N GLY A 273 -14.71 -16.78 -17.17
CA GLY A 273 -15.59 -17.52 -18.07
C GLY A 273 -15.55 -16.94 -19.49
N GLU A 274 -16.68 -16.52 -20.03
CA GLU A 274 -16.79 -16.08 -21.44
C GLU A 274 -15.96 -14.81 -21.77
N GLY A 275 -15.85 -13.87 -20.83
CA GLY A 275 -15.05 -12.65 -20.99
C GLY A 275 -13.53 -12.87 -20.87
N GLY A 276 -13.12 -14.08 -20.46
CA GLY A 276 -11.74 -14.41 -20.18
C GLY A 276 -11.50 -15.92 -20.22
N GLY A 277 -10.83 -16.43 -19.20
CA GLY A 277 -10.52 -17.84 -19.02
C GLY A 277 -9.54 -18.05 -17.87
N SER A 278 -9.36 -19.31 -17.49
CA SER A 278 -8.39 -19.67 -16.45
C SER A 278 -7.01 -19.06 -16.73
N GLY A 279 -6.43 -18.37 -15.74
CA GLY A 279 -5.12 -17.75 -15.86
C GLY A 279 -5.07 -16.43 -16.62
N THR A 280 -6.17 -15.97 -17.24
CA THR A 280 -6.18 -14.75 -18.09
C THR A 280 -7.27 -13.73 -17.75
N SER A 281 -8.28 -14.12 -16.96
CA SER A 281 -9.38 -13.24 -16.54
C SER A 281 -8.93 -12.15 -15.57
N LEU A 282 -9.75 -11.11 -15.49
CA LEU A 282 -9.70 -10.09 -14.46
C LEU A 282 -10.85 -10.30 -13.47
N PHE A 283 -10.51 -10.40 -12.19
CA PHE A 283 -11.48 -10.42 -11.11
C PHE A 283 -10.90 -9.86 -9.83
N ILE A 284 -11.77 -9.35 -8.96
CA ILE A 284 -11.46 -8.98 -7.58
C ILE A 284 -12.49 -9.61 -6.63
N GLY A 285 -12.00 -10.25 -5.59
CA GLY A 285 -12.84 -11.00 -4.66
C GLY A 285 -12.04 -11.63 -3.52
N THR A 286 -12.63 -12.63 -2.88
CA THR A 286 -12.01 -13.37 -1.79
C THR A 286 -11.87 -14.86 -2.09
N ASN A 287 -10.96 -15.50 -1.36
CA ASN A 287 -10.92 -16.94 -1.16
C ASN A 287 -11.03 -17.23 0.34
N GLY A 288 -12.13 -17.85 0.74
CA GLY A 288 -12.47 -18.03 2.15
C GLY A 288 -12.80 -16.71 2.85
N ALA A 289 -12.53 -16.68 4.14
CA ALA A 289 -12.99 -15.60 5.02
C ALA A 289 -12.27 -14.26 4.82
N THR A 290 -10.98 -14.27 4.44
CA THR A 290 -10.16 -13.05 4.48
C THR A 290 -9.23 -12.83 3.30
N GLN A 291 -8.78 -13.89 2.62
CA GLN A 291 -7.77 -13.74 1.57
C GLN A 291 -8.36 -13.04 0.35
N ILE A 292 -7.75 -11.97 -0.11
CA ILE A 292 -8.11 -11.29 -1.36
C ILE A 292 -7.46 -11.99 -2.54
N ARG A 293 -8.16 -12.01 -3.67
CA ARG A 293 -7.61 -12.39 -4.97
C ARG A 293 -7.79 -11.25 -5.96
N LEU A 294 -6.74 -10.99 -6.74
CA LEU A 294 -6.77 -10.12 -7.91
C LEU A 294 -6.25 -10.92 -9.10
N THR A 295 -7.13 -11.56 -9.88
CA THR A 295 -6.75 -12.50 -10.94
C THR A 295 -6.00 -13.74 -10.42
N ASP A 296 -5.78 -14.73 -11.29
CA ASP A 296 -4.98 -15.91 -10.95
C ASP A 296 -3.49 -15.58 -10.76
N ALA A 297 -2.98 -14.53 -11.41
CA ALA A 297 -1.58 -14.10 -11.32
C ALA A 297 -1.25 -13.38 -10.01
N PHE A 298 -2.27 -12.94 -9.27
CA PHE A 298 -2.12 -12.35 -7.94
C PHE A 298 -3.20 -12.94 -7.01
N SER A 299 -3.09 -14.26 -6.84
CA SER A 299 -4.05 -15.11 -6.12
C SER A 299 -4.02 -14.96 -4.60
N THR A 300 -2.95 -14.41 -4.02
CA THR A 300 -2.85 -14.05 -2.60
C THR A 300 -2.57 -12.55 -2.51
N ALA A 301 -3.58 -11.73 -2.80
CA ALA A 301 -3.48 -10.28 -2.82
C ALA A 301 -3.75 -9.64 -1.45
N GLY A 302 -3.22 -10.28 -0.40
CA GLY A 302 -3.36 -9.85 1.00
C GLY A 302 -4.60 -10.39 1.71
N HIS A 303 -4.80 -9.94 2.96
CA HIS A 303 -5.86 -10.42 3.84
C HIS A 303 -6.68 -9.26 4.41
N LEU A 304 -8.01 -9.37 4.32
CA LEU A 304 -8.94 -8.46 4.96
C LEU A 304 -8.84 -8.53 6.47
N SER A 305 -8.88 -7.37 7.12
CA SER A 305 -9.19 -7.24 8.54
C SER A 305 -10.66 -6.89 8.73
N ASN A 306 -11.33 -7.58 9.66
CA ASN A 306 -12.75 -7.35 9.97
C ASN A 306 -13.69 -7.37 8.73
N PRO A 307 -13.70 -8.46 7.94
CA PRO A 307 -14.46 -8.54 6.68
C PRO A 307 -15.98 -8.42 6.85
N GLN A 308 -16.50 -8.65 8.06
CA GLN A 308 -17.94 -8.58 8.34
C GLN A 308 -18.46 -7.14 8.39
N SER A 309 -17.58 -6.16 8.69
CA SER A 309 -17.90 -4.73 8.60
C SER A 309 -17.64 -4.21 7.19
N HIS A 310 -18.39 -3.21 6.73
CA HIS A 310 -18.14 -2.62 5.41
C HIS A 310 -16.74 -2.00 5.35
N PHE A 311 -16.03 -2.30 4.27
CA PHE A 311 -14.69 -1.82 3.96
C PHE A 311 -14.64 -1.31 2.52
N GLY A 312 -13.73 -0.38 2.25
CA GLY A 312 -13.28 -0.06 0.92
C GLY A 312 -12.10 -0.96 0.52
N LEU A 313 -12.20 -1.59 -0.65
CA LEU A 313 -11.16 -2.42 -1.25
C LEU A 313 -10.75 -1.78 -2.57
N MET A 314 -9.45 -1.58 -2.79
CA MET A 314 -8.89 -1.06 -4.03
C MET A 314 -7.84 -2.03 -4.56
N ALA A 315 -7.82 -2.21 -5.88
CA ALA A 315 -6.78 -2.90 -6.60
C ALA A 315 -6.30 -2.04 -7.77
N ILE A 316 -4.99 -1.92 -7.94
CA ILE A 316 -4.37 -1.13 -9.01
C ILE A 316 -3.39 -2.03 -9.76
N ASN A 317 -3.37 -1.93 -11.09
CA ASN A 317 -2.29 -2.46 -11.91
C ASN A 317 -1.70 -1.33 -12.76
N SER A 318 -0.38 -1.17 -12.73
CA SER A 318 0.39 -0.14 -13.42
C SER A 318 1.63 -0.75 -14.10
N GLY A 319 2.43 0.06 -14.80
CA GLY A 319 3.73 -0.39 -15.32
C GLY A 319 4.71 -0.78 -14.20
N ASP A 320 4.57 -0.18 -13.02
CA ASP A 320 5.48 -0.35 -11.88
C ASP A 320 5.11 -1.54 -11.00
N GLY A 321 3.90 -2.08 -11.13
CA GLY A 321 3.41 -3.15 -10.26
C GLY A 321 1.90 -3.20 -10.14
N ALA A 322 1.43 -4.25 -9.44
CA ALA A 322 0.07 -4.35 -8.97
C ALA A 322 0.01 -4.36 -7.44
N ALA A 323 -1.01 -3.71 -6.88
CA ALA A 323 -1.17 -3.58 -5.43
C ALA A 323 -2.64 -3.58 -5.02
N THR A 324 -2.90 -4.05 -3.80
CA THR A 324 -4.23 -4.05 -3.17
C THR A 324 -4.19 -3.31 -1.84
N PHE A 325 -5.33 -2.71 -1.49
CA PHE A 325 -5.46 -1.85 -0.32
C PHE A 325 -6.83 -2.04 0.33
N GLN A 326 -6.90 -1.98 1.67
CA GLN A 326 -8.14 -1.91 2.43
C GLN A 326 -8.20 -0.60 3.19
N ASN A 327 -9.22 0.22 2.98
CA ASN A 327 -9.42 1.50 3.66
C ASN A 327 -8.14 2.38 3.62
N GLY A 328 -7.45 2.43 2.48
CA GLY A 328 -6.17 3.15 2.34
C GLY A 328 -4.92 2.39 2.81
N ARG A 329 -5.06 1.36 3.66
CA ARG A 329 -3.93 0.54 4.12
C ARG A 329 -3.46 -0.43 3.02
N PRO A 330 -2.16 -0.46 2.68
CA PRO A 330 -1.61 -1.47 1.77
C PRO A 330 -1.81 -2.89 2.32
N LEU A 331 -2.24 -3.82 1.46
CA LEU A 331 -2.41 -5.23 1.81
C LEU A 331 -1.30 -6.11 1.23
N ALA A 332 -1.06 -5.98 -0.07
CA ALA A 332 -0.03 -6.72 -0.78
C ALA A 332 0.35 -6.00 -2.08
N SER A 333 1.54 -6.33 -2.60
CA SER A 333 2.02 -5.85 -3.89
C SER A 333 2.79 -6.94 -4.63
N THR A 334 2.80 -6.86 -5.95
CA THR A 334 3.57 -7.73 -6.85
C THR A 334 4.05 -6.94 -8.06
N ALA A 335 4.84 -7.59 -8.93
CA ALA A 335 5.16 -7.04 -10.24
C ALA A 335 3.90 -6.77 -11.08
N SER A 336 4.02 -6.03 -12.17
CA SER A 336 2.88 -5.74 -13.05
C SER A 336 2.22 -7.05 -13.51
N LEU A 337 0.89 -7.09 -13.52
CA LEU A 337 0.17 -8.28 -13.96
C LEU A 337 0.47 -8.57 -15.43
N PRO A 338 0.63 -9.84 -15.83
CA PRO A 338 0.66 -10.21 -17.24
C PRO A 338 -0.64 -9.75 -17.93
N ALA A 339 -0.61 -9.61 -19.26
CA ALA A 339 -1.77 -9.18 -20.02
C ALA A 339 -3.01 -10.04 -19.69
N ARG A 340 -4.13 -9.36 -19.39
CA ARG A 340 -5.44 -9.96 -19.09
C ARG A 340 -6.33 -9.88 -20.32
N LYS A 341 -7.19 -10.88 -20.50
CA LYS A 341 -8.30 -10.80 -21.45
C LYS A 341 -9.41 -9.98 -20.80
N LEU A 342 -9.63 -8.78 -21.31
CA LEU A 342 -10.60 -7.83 -20.78
C LEU A 342 -11.90 -7.83 -21.62
N LEU A 343 -12.30 -9.00 -22.12
CA LEU A 343 -13.48 -9.12 -22.99
C LEU A 343 -14.75 -9.23 -22.14
N GLN A 344 -15.89 -9.04 -22.80
CA GLN A 344 -17.22 -9.19 -22.23
C GLN A 344 -17.66 -10.66 -22.17
N PRO A 345 -18.62 -11.03 -21.32
CA PRO A 345 -19.31 -10.18 -20.35
C PRO A 345 -18.53 -9.99 -19.04
N TYR A 346 -18.90 -8.94 -18.30
CA TYR A 346 -18.51 -8.77 -16.91
C TYR A 346 -19.69 -9.14 -15.99
N THR A 347 -19.40 -9.54 -14.77
CA THR A 347 -20.36 -9.95 -13.75
C THR A 347 -20.07 -9.28 -12.41
N ILE A 348 -21.12 -9.08 -11.62
CA ILE A 348 -21.05 -8.56 -10.25
C ILE A 348 -21.69 -9.60 -9.34
N GLY A 349 -20.99 -9.96 -8.27
CA GLY A 349 -21.47 -10.92 -7.27
C GLY A 349 -21.25 -12.39 -7.62
N THR A 350 -20.44 -12.72 -8.63
CA THR A 350 -20.11 -14.11 -8.98
C THR A 350 -18.78 -14.23 -9.73
N GLN A 351 -18.13 -15.40 -9.71
CA GLN A 351 -17.00 -15.74 -10.59
C GLN A 351 -17.48 -16.08 -12.01
N GLY A 352 -18.18 -15.13 -12.64
CA GLY A 352 -18.66 -15.28 -14.02
C GLY A 352 -19.69 -16.39 -14.22
N THR A 353 -19.28 -17.47 -14.90
CA THR A 353 -20.19 -18.57 -15.30
C THR A 353 -20.15 -19.79 -14.38
N ILE A 354 -19.33 -19.78 -13.31
CA ILE A 354 -19.28 -20.89 -12.35
C ILE A 354 -20.46 -20.84 -11.38
N ASN A 355 -21.23 -21.93 -11.35
CA ASN A 355 -22.28 -22.10 -10.37
C ASN A 355 -21.69 -22.51 -9.00
N GLY A 356 -22.01 -21.75 -7.95
CA GLY A 356 -21.59 -21.99 -6.56
C GLY A 356 -20.57 -20.99 -6.00
N GLU A 357 -20.14 -20.02 -6.81
CA GLU A 357 -19.14 -19.02 -6.47
C GLU A 357 -19.70 -17.59 -6.41
N TYR A 358 -20.77 -17.43 -5.65
CA TYR A 358 -21.51 -16.17 -5.52
C TYR A 358 -21.07 -15.37 -4.29
N TRP A 359 -21.00 -14.05 -4.43
CA TRP A 359 -20.69 -13.14 -3.33
C TRP A 359 -21.70 -13.31 -2.20
N GLN A 360 -21.22 -13.27 -0.96
CA GLN A 360 -22.06 -13.32 0.23
C GLN A 360 -21.78 -12.10 1.10
N GLY A 361 -22.70 -11.15 1.07
CA GLY A 361 -22.53 -9.85 1.71
C GLY A 361 -23.06 -8.73 0.83
N ASP A 362 -22.73 -7.51 1.23
CA ASP A 362 -23.21 -6.28 0.64
C ASP A 362 -22.17 -5.70 -0.31
N ILE A 363 -22.62 -5.10 -1.42
CA ILE A 363 -21.83 -4.23 -2.29
C ILE A 363 -22.55 -2.88 -2.38
N ALA A 364 -21.95 -1.83 -1.82
CA ALA A 364 -22.52 -0.49 -1.76
C ALA A 364 -22.10 0.42 -2.92
N GLU A 365 -20.86 0.27 -3.40
CA GLU A 365 -20.29 1.07 -4.48
C GLU A 365 -19.23 0.27 -5.24
N LEU A 366 -19.20 0.42 -6.57
CA LEU A 366 -18.21 -0.19 -7.45
C LEU A 366 -17.72 0.86 -8.47
N ILE A 367 -16.41 1.06 -8.53
CA ILE A 367 -15.75 2.04 -9.41
C ILE A 367 -14.68 1.31 -10.23
N VAL A 368 -14.70 1.49 -11.54
CA VAL A 368 -13.72 0.92 -12.47
C VAL A 368 -13.14 2.01 -13.34
N ILE A 369 -11.82 2.09 -13.37
CA ILE A 369 -11.06 3.13 -14.06
C ILE A 369 -10.08 2.47 -15.01
N ASN A 370 -10.10 2.90 -16.27
CA ASN A 370 -9.28 2.39 -17.39
C ASN A 370 -7.82 2.83 -17.34
N ARG A 371 -7.31 3.14 -16.16
CA ARG A 371 -5.91 3.49 -15.88
C ARG A 371 -5.57 3.25 -14.41
N ALA A 372 -4.27 3.17 -14.13
CA ALA A 372 -3.77 3.24 -12.76
C ALA A 372 -3.97 4.66 -12.20
N LEU A 373 -4.49 4.77 -10.98
CA LEU A 373 -4.52 6.02 -10.24
C LEU A 373 -3.15 6.31 -9.62
N ASN A 374 -2.73 7.58 -9.65
CA ASN A 374 -1.55 8.02 -8.90
C ASN A 374 -1.88 8.19 -7.40
N GLN A 375 -0.86 8.41 -6.58
CA GLN A 375 -1.01 8.50 -5.12
C GLN A 375 -1.96 9.63 -4.68
N THR A 376 -1.91 10.79 -5.34
CA THR A 376 -2.79 11.94 -5.05
C THR A 376 -4.26 11.62 -5.35
N GLU A 377 -4.52 10.92 -6.45
CA GLU A 377 -5.87 10.50 -6.83
C GLU A 377 -6.40 9.40 -5.92
N GLN A 378 -5.54 8.43 -5.55
CA GLN A 378 -5.87 7.39 -4.58
C GLN A 378 -6.28 8.02 -3.24
N ALA A 379 -5.50 8.98 -2.73
CA ALA A 379 -5.82 9.71 -1.51
C ALA A 379 -7.16 10.47 -1.62
N GLY A 380 -7.42 11.08 -2.79
CA GLY A 380 -8.71 11.73 -3.08
C GLY A 380 -9.90 10.76 -3.00
N VAL A 381 -9.76 9.58 -3.61
CA VAL A 381 -10.81 8.55 -3.56
C VAL A 381 -11.00 7.99 -2.15
N TRP A 382 -9.91 7.71 -1.43
CA TRP A 382 -10.02 7.24 -0.05
C TRP A 382 -10.73 8.23 0.86
N ARG A 383 -10.40 9.51 0.72
CA ARG A 383 -11.10 10.57 1.46
C ARG A 383 -12.58 10.62 1.11
N TYR A 384 -12.95 10.57 -0.17
CA TYR A 384 -14.34 10.50 -0.60
C TYR A 384 -15.09 9.32 0.03
N LEU A 385 -14.51 8.12 -0.03
CA LEU A 385 -15.15 6.92 0.50
C LEU A 385 -15.24 6.95 2.04
N ALA A 386 -14.21 7.46 2.73
CA ALA A 386 -14.20 7.61 4.18
C ALA A 386 -15.24 8.63 4.67
N GLU A 387 -15.29 9.81 4.05
CA GLU A 387 -16.29 10.85 4.34
C GLU A 387 -17.72 10.31 4.15
N ARG A 388 -17.91 9.42 3.16
CA ARG A 388 -19.23 8.87 2.81
C ARG A 388 -19.64 7.68 3.69
N TYR A 389 -18.78 6.67 3.80
CA TYR A 389 -19.13 5.39 4.43
C TYR A 389 -18.64 5.27 5.88
N GLY A 390 -17.90 6.26 6.38
CA GLY A 390 -17.49 6.34 7.78
C GLY A 390 -16.48 5.26 8.20
N PHE A 391 -15.85 4.55 7.25
CA PHE A 391 -14.77 3.64 7.61
C PHE A 391 -13.53 4.44 8.01
N VAL A 392 -12.87 3.99 9.07
CA VAL A 392 -11.57 4.53 9.48
C VAL A 392 -10.59 4.17 8.37
N THR A 393 -10.20 5.16 7.57
CA THR A 393 -8.95 5.03 6.83
C THR A 393 -7.86 4.98 7.89
N GLU A 394 -7.11 3.88 7.95
CA GLU A 394 -5.81 3.98 8.60
C GLU A 394 -5.09 5.06 7.80
N SER A 395 -4.96 6.25 8.38
CA SER A 395 -4.03 7.25 7.88
C SER A 395 -2.72 6.51 7.80
N ASP A 396 -2.25 6.25 6.59
CA ASP A 396 -0.93 5.70 6.42
C ASP A 396 -0.01 6.65 7.21
N PRO A 397 0.67 6.20 8.28
CA PRO A 397 1.58 7.06 9.02
C PRO A 397 2.58 7.71 8.04
N ILE A 398 2.86 7.02 6.93
CA ILE A 398 3.75 7.47 5.85
C ILE A 398 3.29 8.78 5.19
N ASN A 399 2.01 9.17 5.23
CA ASN A 399 1.51 10.38 4.54
C ASN A 399 0.84 11.42 5.46
N ASP A 400 0.85 11.22 6.78
CA ASP A 400 0.45 12.27 7.73
C ASP A 400 1.53 13.37 7.74
N PRO A 401 1.20 14.65 7.42
CA PRO A 401 2.18 15.74 7.44
C PRO A 401 2.89 15.88 8.79
N VAL A 402 2.24 15.55 9.91
CA VAL A 402 2.85 15.59 11.24
C VAL A 402 3.89 14.47 11.38
N HIS A 403 3.54 13.25 10.96
CA HIS A 403 4.48 12.13 10.98
C HIS A 403 5.66 12.34 10.02
N LEU A 404 5.41 12.83 8.80
CA LEU A 404 6.44 13.16 7.82
C LEU A 404 7.40 14.24 8.32
N ALA A 405 6.88 15.26 9.01
CA ALA A 405 7.72 16.27 9.65
C ALA A 405 8.62 15.64 10.73
N LEU A 406 8.08 14.74 11.55
CA LEU A 406 8.86 14.03 12.57
C LEU A 406 9.90 13.08 11.95
N ALA A 407 9.56 12.37 10.87
CA ALA A 407 10.49 11.54 10.12
C ALA A 407 11.60 12.37 9.47
N SER A 408 11.29 13.57 8.96
CA SER A 408 12.29 14.52 8.47
C SER A 408 13.25 14.98 9.57
N LEU A 409 12.74 15.29 10.78
CA LEU A 409 13.62 15.60 11.92
C LEU A 409 14.52 14.41 12.29
N CYS A 410 13.95 13.20 12.34
CA CYS A 410 14.73 11.98 12.61
C CYS A 410 15.81 11.78 11.56
N HIS A 411 15.53 12.07 10.29
CA HIS A 411 16.50 11.99 9.20
C HIS A 411 17.65 12.98 9.40
N VAL A 412 17.37 14.23 9.79
CA VAL A 412 18.40 15.22 10.14
C VAL A 412 19.29 14.69 11.27
N LEU A 413 18.71 14.13 12.33
CA LEU A 413 19.47 13.60 13.47
C LEU A 413 20.38 12.43 13.07
N LEU A 414 19.87 11.47 12.30
CA LEU A 414 20.66 10.31 11.83
C LEU A 414 21.75 10.69 10.82
N ASN A 415 21.69 11.88 10.24
CA ASN A 415 22.69 12.44 9.33
C ASN A 415 23.70 13.37 10.03
N ALA A 416 23.49 13.70 11.31
CA ALA A 416 24.39 14.57 12.04
C ALA A 416 25.75 13.89 12.30
N ASN A 417 26.85 14.64 12.21
CA ASN A 417 28.17 14.13 12.56
C ASN A 417 28.19 13.58 14.00
N GLU A 418 27.45 14.22 14.91
CA GLU A 418 27.29 13.73 16.28
C GLU A 418 26.72 12.30 16.29
N PHE A 419 25.78 11.94 15.41
CA PHE A 419 25.27 10.57 15.35
C PHE A 419 26.31 9.58 14.79
N VAL A 420 27.01 9.99 13.73
CA VAL A 420 27.88 9.10 12.94
C VAL A 420 29.14 8.70 13.71
N TYR A 421 29.63 9.56 14.60
CA TYR A 421 30.89 9.41 15.31
C TYR A 421 30.73 9.42 16.84
N LEU A 422 29.57 9.00 17.36
CA LEU A 422 29.47 8.60 18.77
C LEU A 422 30.33 7.35 18.97
N ASP A 423 31.42 7.52 19.72
CA ASP A 423 32.23 6.42 20.26
C ASP A 423 31.58 5.80 21.51
#